data_AF-A0AAG5DBP0-F1
#
_entry.id   AF-A0AAG5DBP0-F1
#
_cell.length_a   1.000
_cell.length_b   1.000
_cell.length_c   1.000
_cell.angle_alpha   90.00
_cell.angle_beta   90.00
_cell.angle_gamma   90.00
#
_symmetry.space_group_name_H-M   'P 1'
#
loop_
_entity.id
_entity.type
_entity.pdbx_description
1 polymer ?
#
loop_
_entity_poly.entity_id
_entity_poly.type
_entity_poly.pdbx_seq_one_letter_code
_entity_poly.pdbx_strand_id
1 'polypeptide(L)' 'CKVLMTYEPKTAPFDPRFPNQNQTKYCYQSYLDFHRCEKVKGQGDQVCKYFKNVYSSMCPNSWVERWDGQRDEGTFAGHI' A
#
# COMPACT_ATOMS: atom_id res chain seq x y z
N CYS A 1 14.88 -15.79 -31.63
CA CYS A 1 14.83 -14.37 -31.25
C CYS A 1 14.37 -14.26 -29.81
N LYS A 2 15.23 -13.74 -28.92
CA LYS A 2 14.92 -13.58 -27.49
C LYS A 2 13.64 -12.76 -27.35
N VAL A 3 12.64 -13.32 -26.67
CA VAL A 3 11.54 -12.53 -26.12
C VAL A 3 12.18 -11.59 -25.12
N LEU A 4 12.36 -10.33 -25.52
CA LEU A 4 12.64 -9.27 -24.56
C LEU A 4 11.38 -9.21 -23.69
N MET A 5 11.42 -9.82 -22.50
CA MET A 5 10.52 -9.42 -21.43
C MET A 5 10.89 -7.97 -21.11
N THR A 6 10.19 -7.04 -21.75
CA THR A 6 10.29 -5.61 -21.46
C THR A 6 9.78 -5.42 -20.03
N TYR A 7 10.68 -5.52 -19.04
CA TYR A 7 10.36 -5.19 -17.66
C TYR A 7 10.20 -3.67 -17.61
N GLU A 8 8.95 -3.21 -17.66
CA GLU A 8 8.61 -1.82 -17.42
C GLU A 8 8.46 -1.66 -15.90
N PRO A 9 9.43 -1.06 -15.18
CA PRO A 9 9.34 -0.90 -13.74
C PRO A 9 8.20 0.08 -13.42
N LYS A 10 7.04 -0.47 -13.05
CA LYS A 10 5.91 0.31 -12.55
C LYS A 10 6.03 0.43 -11.04
N THR A 11 5.99 1.66 -10.55
CA THR A 11 6.03 2.00 -9.12
C THR A 11 4.82 2.87 -8.76
N ALA A 12 4.68 3.25 -7.48
CA ALA A 12 3.65 4.16 -7.01
C ALA A 12 3.70 5.49 -7.80
N PRO A 13 2.57 5.98 -8.33
CA PRO A 13 2.51 7.25 -9.02
C PRO A 13 2.64 8.41 -8.02
N PHE A 14 2.94 9.61 -8.55
CA PHE A 14 2.88 10.85 -7.78
C PHE A 14 1.44 11.14 -7.36
N ASP A 15 1.24 11.34 -6.05
CA ASP A 15 -0.05 11.73 -5.48
C ASP A 15 -0.02 13.21 -5.09
N PRO A 16 -0.83 14.08 -5.73
CA PRO A 16 -0.90 15.51 -5.42
C PRO A 16 -1.29 15.82 -3.97
N ARG A 17 -1.87 14.87 -3.23
CA ARG A 17 -2.19 15.01 -1.79
C ARG A 17 -0.93 15.03 -0.92
N PHE A 18 0.17 14.45 -1.42
CA PHE A 18 1.45 14.33 -0.72
C PHE A 18 2.61 14.91 -1.55
N PRO A 19 2.61 16.23 -1.84
CA PRO A 19 3.60 16.83 -2.75
C PRO A 19 4.98 17.08 -2.11
N ASN A 20 5.06 17.00 -0.78
CA ASN A 20 6.28 17.33 -0.03
C ASN A 20 7.25 16.15 0.03
N GLN A 21 8.51 16.40 0.40
CA GLN A 21 9.54 15.36 0.52
C GLN A 21 9.21 14.28 1.56
N ASN A 22 8.44 14.60 2.61
CA ASN A 22 8.02 13.64 3.61
C ASN A 22 6.86 12.76 3.10
N GLN A 23 7.19 11.53 2.71
CA GLN A 23 6.26 10.54 2.16
C GLN A 23 5.71 9.54 3.20
N THR A 24 6.00 9.72 4.48
CA THR A 24 5.50 8.85 5.57
C THR A 24 3.97 8.77 5.57
N LYS A 25 3.28 9.91 5.36
CA LYS A 25 1.82 9.95 5.30
C LYS A 25 1.26 9.24 4.06
N TYR A 26 1.96 9.28 2.94
CA TYR A 26 1.52 8.60 1.71
C TYR A 26 1.54 7.08 1.89
N CYS A 27 2.63 6.55 2.45
CA CYS A 27 2.73 5.14 2.82
C CYS A 27 1.62 4.74 3.80
N TYR A 28 1.50 5.45 4.93
CA TYR A 28 0.53 5.11 5.97
C TYR A 28 -0.92 5.17 5.47
N GLN A 29 -1.28 6.21 4.71
CA GLN A 29 -2.63 6.34 4.15
C GLN A 29 -2.95 5.22 3.16
N SER A 30 -1.98 4.85 2.31
CA SER A 30 -2.16 3.78 1.33
C SER A 30 -2.37 2.41 1.99
N TYR A 31 -1.67 2.15 3.10
CA TYR A 31 -1.87 0.94 3.91
C TYR A 31 -3.28 0.89 4.53
N LEU A 32 -3.74 2.00 5.12
CA LEU A 32 -5.10 2.09 5.65
C LEU A 32 -6.17 1.92 4.56
N ASP A 33 -5.98 2.58 3.41
CA ASP A 33 -6.94 2.53 2.31
C ASP A 33 -7.06 1.12 1.72
N PHE A 34 -5.96 0.36 1.67
CA PHE A 34 -6.00 -1.05 1.28
C PHE A 34 -6.93 -1.87 2.19
N HIS A 35 -6.73 -1.80 3.51
CA HIS A 35 -7.51 -2.61 4.44
C HIS A 35 -8.96 -2.14 4.59
N ARG A 36 -9.22 -0.83 4.48
CA ARG A 36 -10.59 -0.29 4.39
C ARG A 36 -11.29 -0.77 3.12
N CYS A 37 -10.57 -0.78 2.00
CA CYS A 37 -11.07 -1.28 0.73
C CYS A 37 -11.45 -2.77 0.83
N GLU A 38 -10.58 -3.61 1.40
CA GLU A 38 -10.87 -5.03 1.62
C GLU A 38 -12.10 -5.25 2.51
N LYS A 39 -12.29 -4.41 3.54
CA LYS A 39 -13.45 -4.50 4.45
C LYS A 39 -14.78 -4.12 3.77
N VAL A 40 -14.76 -3.15 2.84
CA VAL A 40 -15.97 -2.67 2.15
C VAL A 40 -16.30 -3.49 0.91
N LYS A 41 -15.30 -3.84 0.10
CA LYS A 41 -15.47 -4.49 -1.20
C LYS A 41 -15.28 -6.01 -1.17
N GLY A 42 -14.63 -6.53 -0.14
CA GLY A 42 -14.23 -7.93 -0.05
C GLY A 42 -12.84 -8.19 -0.64
N GLN A 43 -12.34 -9.41 -0.40
CA GLN A 43 -11.00 -9.82 -0.82
C GLN A 43 -10.91 -9.92 -2.35
N GLY A 44 -9.88 -9.30 -2.93
CA GLY A 44 -9.49 -9.51 -4.33
C GLY A 44 -10.01 -8.50 -5.36
N ASP A 45 -10.70 -7.43 -4.94
CA ASP A 45 -11.09 -6.33 -5.84
C ASP A 45 -9.85 -5.68 -6.50
N GLN A 46 -9.95 -5.38 -7.79
CA GLN A 46 -8.91 -4.72 -8.58
C GLN A 46 -8.57 -3.33 -8.03
N VAL A 47 -9.55 -2.63 -7.44
CA VAL A 47 -9.35 -1.32 -6.81
C VAL A 47 -8.48 -1.46 -5.57
N CYS A 48 -8.68 -2.50 -4.75
CA CYS A 48 -7.86 -2.70 -3.56
C CYS A 48 -6.42 -3.10 -3.94
N LYS A 49 -6.22 -3.83 -5.06
CA LYS A 49 -4.88 -4.16 -5.57
C LYS A 49 -4.04 -2.92 -5.89
N TYR A 50 -4.66 -1.82 -6.33
CA TYR A 50 -3.95 -0.57 -6.54
C TYR A 50 -3.28 -0.09 -5.25
N PHE A 51 -4.04 0.01 -4.15
CA PHE A 51 -3.50 0.42 -2.85
C PHE A 51 -2.45 -0.56 -2.34
N LYS A 52 -2.63 -1.86 -2.58
CA LYS A 52 -1.64 -2.89 -2.26
C LYS A 52 -0.30 -2.64 -2.92
N ASN A 53 -0.31 -2.34 -4.22
CA ASN A 53 0.90 -2.05 -4.96
C ASN A 53 1.56 -0.76 -4.47
N VAL A 54 0.76 0.27 -4.18
CA VAL A 54 1.27 1.57 -3.71
C VAL A 54 1.98 1.44 -2.36
N TYR A 55 1.33 0.87 -1.34
CA TYR A 55 1.98 0.77 -0.02
C TYR A 55 3.15 -0.20 -0.05
N SER A 56 3.11 -1.27 -0.85
CA SER A 56 4.24 -2.22 -1.00
C SER A 56 5.46 -1.56 -1.65
N SER A 57 5.28 -0.58 -2.55
CA SER A 57 6.39 0.15 -3.16
C SER A 57 6.92 1.30 -2.28
N MET A 58 6.07 1.92 -1.47
CA MET A 58 6.42 3.13 -0.70
C MET A 58 6.84 2.85 0.74
N CYS A 59 6.27 1.83 1.38
CA CYS A 59 6.48 1.55 2.79
C CYS A 59 7.71 0.68 3.03
N PRO A 60 8.51 0.97 4.07
CA PRO A 60 9.50 0.01 4.56
C PRO A 60 8.81 -1.29 5.02
N ASN A 61 9.34 -2.45 4.64
CA ASN A 61 8.77 -3.75 5.04
C ASN A 61 8.64 -3.90 6.56
N SER A 62 9.60 -3.38 7.33
CA SER A 62 9.57 -3.40 8.80
C SER A 62 8.38 -2.64 9.40
N TRP A 63 7.86 -1.63 8.71
CA TRP A 63 6.66 -0.92 9.15
C TRP A 63 5.41 -1.73 8.87
N VAL A 64 5.33 -2.33 7.69
CA VAL A 64 4.21 -3.18 7.28
C VAL A 64 4.09 -4.38 8.21
N GLU A 65 5.18 -5.10 8.46
CA GLU A 65 5.21 -6.26 9.38
C GLU A 65 4.76 -5.87 10.79
N ARG A 66 5.22 -4.71 11.29
CA ARG A 66 4.82 -4.21 12.60
C ARG A 66 3.33 -3.85 12.64
N TRP A 67 2.80 -3.19 11.62
CA TRP A 67 1.39 -2.83 11.55
C TRP A 67 0.49 -4.05 11.39
N ASP A 68 0.93 -5.03 10.61
CA ASP A 68 0.23 -6.31 10.47
C ASP A 68 0.16 -7.04 11.82
N GLY A 69 1.28 -7.15 12.55
CA GLY A 69 1.29 -7.72 13.90
C GLY A 69 0.37 -6.96 14.88
N GLN A 70 0.39 -5.63 14.85
CA GLN A 70 -0.52 -4.82 15.66
C GLN A 70 -2.00 -5.02 15.29
N ARG A 71 -2.31 -5.30 14.02
CA ARG A 71 -3.69 -5.57 13.59
C ARG A 71 -4.14 -6.95 14.03
N ASP A 72 -3.28 -7.95 13.93
CA ASP A 72 -3.56 -9.31 14.40
C ASP A 72 -3.77 -9.36 15.93
N GLU A 73 -3.01 -8.54 16.67
CA GLU A 73 -3.17 -8.36 18.12
C GLU A 73 -4.34 -7.43 18.51
N GLY A 74 -4.96 -6.73 17.56
CA GLY A 74 -6.00 -5.73 17.81
C GLY A 74 -5.51 -4.44 18.51
N THR A 75 -4.20 -4.19 18.51
CA THR A 75 -3.55 -3.02 19.14
C THR A 75 -3.24 -1.90 18.13
N PHE A 76 -3.61 -2.06 16.86
CA PHE A 76 -3.36 -1.07 15.83
C PHE A 76 -4.15 0.22 16.04
N ALA A 77 -3.45 1.36 16.11
CA ALA A 77 -4.04 2.66 16.40
C ALA A 77 -4.82 3.28 15.22
N GLY A 78 -4.63 2.77 14.00
CA GLY A 78 -5.29 3.32 12.81
C GLY A 78 -6.72 2.77 12.64
N HIS A 79 -7.63 3.62 12.19
CA HIS A 79 -9.02 3.23 11.95
C HIS A 79 -9.18 2.51 10.60
N ILE A 80 -9.49 1.20 10.64
CA ILE A 80 -9.70 0.31 9.48
C ILE A 80 -11.16 -0.19 9.44
#